data_AF-A0A9E1X552-F1
#
_entry.id   AF-A0A9E1X552-F1
#
_cell.length_a   1.000
_cell.length_b   1.000
_cell.length_c   1.000
_cell.angle_alpha   90.00
_cell.angle_beta   90.00
_cell.angle_gamma   90.00
#
_symmetry.space_group_name_H-M   'P 1'
#
loop_
_entity.id
_entity.type
_entity.pdbx_description
1 polymer ?
#
loop_
_entity_poly.entity_id
_entity_poly.type
_entity_poly.pdbx_seq_one_letter_code
_entity_poly.pdbx_strand_id
1 'polypeptide(L)'
;MSNISYKLLHRMTVQDDGPSHELLDLIRTIFDDTVADGRPRHSDQARQNLLKVLAGHSYAKVIFPLCHFLSVSAQNGVALYHWFAMSQPFTARSLGQGLKSAASTPASARPQTIAEASHRSQTFDVNLFHIAKHSALLDLILEIIGYDQLEAFYNRLAKAKNRQDVTAISNEISREIYHFLRNHMATASAEKKARSLRDFLAARYGADHPISVNDIDNELIVDFWIQFSLDADSKFRLYTNCVQNWVRFRHAIRAATRNQFQQETSLDALSEQGQAALDQIDQQTAKTMFDDASDDVPIGSQLGKISSAELQTIKLVTATEQDHIAQLLDFGDDGPALIVTILRLVTFGPVQARLIEALRQKKNQLNTMDGIVDTSAYDVAIGQIKQLHDTLEGLAKAATFSLYLARSPAFVYAALPLADVTEQKAMRDVGVDVRSRLTGPVDEQELVAQISATLLDTAPDVMPLLLHRLQQAKKKFRRKGLGKLPTEDVETWTAELANGIEILSRLAPPLNRLVSNNPAITTAQSGTPSLQSRCIADRDLFFDHFRQIYGQTS
;
A
#
# COMPACT_ATOMS: atom_id res chain seq x y z
N MET A 1 -9.02 2.74 27.08
CA MET A 1 -9.73 3.06 25.81
C MET A 1 -10.80 2.00 25.55
N SER A 2 -12.02 2.37 25.14
CA SER A 2 -13.12 1.41 24.90
C SER A 2 -12.88 0.50 23.68
N ASN A 3 -13.33 -0.76 23.75
CA ASN A 3 -13.23 -1.81 22.72
C ASN A 3 -13.77 -1.37 21.32
N ILE A 4 -14.61 -0.34 21.26
CA ILE A 4 -15.21 0.20 20.03
C ILE A 4 -14.25 1.14 19.27
N SER A 5 -13.41 1.91 19.96
CA SER A 5 -12.47 2.84 19.32
C SER A 5 -11.36 2.10 18.57
N TYR A 6 -10.90 0.96 19.10
CA TYR A 6 -9.92 0.10 18.45
C TYR A 6 -10.46 -0.57 17.19
N LYS A 7 -11.72 -1.06 17.19
CA LYS A 7 -12.35 -1.66 16.00
C LYS A 7 -12.51 -0.67 14.84
N LEU A 8 -12.70 0.62 15.13
CA LEU A 8 -12.82 1.67 14.11
C LEU A 8 -11.45 2.11 13.55
N LEU A 9 -10.44 2.27 14.42
CA LEU A 9 -9.05 2.47 14.00
C LEU A 9 -8.56 1.29 13.14
N HIS A 10 -8.85 0.06 13.56
CA HIS A 10 -8.54 -1.15 12.81
C HIS A 10 -9.27 -1.21 11.45
N ARG A 11 -10.50 -0.71 11.34
CA ARG A 11 -11.20 -0.59 10.04
C ARG A 11 -10.58 0.46 9.13
N MET A 12 -10.00 1.53 9.68
CA MET A 12 -9.29 2.55 8.91
C MET A 12 -7.93 2.02 8.41
N THR A 13 -7.24 1.19 9.19
CA THR A 13 -5.94 0.58 8.79
C THR A 13 -6.05 -0.58 7.79
N VAL A 14 -7.26 -1.05 7.45
CA VAL A 14 -7.51 -2.18 6.54
C VAL A 14 -7.83 -1.71 5.10
N GLN A 15 -7.72 -0.42 4.79
CA GLN A 15 -7.91 0.11 3.42
C GLN A 15 -6.57 0.34 2.71
N ASP A 16 -6.60 0.35 1.36
CA ASP A 16 -5.52 0.32 0.35
C ASP A 16 -4.15 0.91 0.75
N ASP A 17 -4.15 1.98 1.53
CA ASP A 17 -3.05 2.47 2.36
C ASP A 17 -3.75 2.98 3.63
N GLY A 18 -3.59 2.31 4.78
CA GLY A 18 -4.20 2.76 6.02
C GLY A 18 -3.91 4.25 6.30
N PRO A 19 -4.63 4.92 7.22
CA PRO A 19 -4.28 6.29 7.57
C PRO A 19 -2.78 6.38 7.84
N SER A 20 -2.10 7.31 7.17
CA SER A 20 -0.65 7.44 7.28
C SER A 20 -0.23 7.52 8.75
N HIS A 21 0.99 7.08 9.09
CA HIS A 21 1.52 7.21 10.45
C HIS A 21 1.39 8.65 10.99
N GLU A 22 1.63 9.65 10.15
CA GLU A 22 1.44 11.07 10.48
C GLU A 22 0.02 11.39 10.94
N LEU A 23 -1.01 10.97 10.20
CA LEU A 23 -2.41 11.16 10.60
C LEU A 23 -2.76 10.37 11.86
N LEU A 24 -2.24 9.15 12.03
CA LEU A 24 -2.48 8.34 13.21
C LEU A 24 -1.88 8.97 14.47
N ASP A 25 -0.66 9.48 14.38
CA ASP A 25 0.04 10.11 15.50
C ASP A 25 -0.61 11.45 15.87
N LEU A 26 -1.10 12.19 14.89
CA LEU A 26 -1.87 13.42 15.11
C LEU A 26 -3.21 13.12 15.80
N ILE A 27 -3.93 12.06 15.40
CA ILE A 27 -5.15 11.60 16.09
C ILE A 27 -4.84 11.15 17.52
N ARG A 28 -3.74 10.42 17.73
CA ARG A 28 -3.31 9.97 19.07
C ARG A 28 -3.03 11.16 19.97
N THR A 29 -2.28 12.14 19.47
CA THR A 29 -1.97 13.39 20.19
C THR A 29 -3.26 14.06 20.67
N ILE A 30 -4.22 14.28 19.77
CA ILE A 30 -5.53 14.88 20.12
C ILE A 30 -6.31 14.03 21.13
N PHE A 31 -6.17 12.69 21.08
CA PHE A 31 -6.88 11.82 22.02
C PHE A 31 -6.24 11.82 23.40
N ASP A 32 -4.92 11.94 23.45
CA ASP A 32 -4.13 11.94 24.68
C ASP A 32 -4.05 13.34 25.32
N ASP A 33 -4.49 14.38 24.61
CA ASP A 33 -4.61 15.73 25.15
C ASP A 33 -5.46 15.79 26.42
N THR A 34 -4.87 16.44 27.43
CA THR A 34 -5.48 16.66 28.73
C THR A 34 -5.57 18.15 29.04
N VAL A 35 -6.53 18.51 29.89
CA VAL A 35 -6.54 19.84 30.51
C VAL A 35 -5.64 19.83 31.75
N ALA A 36 -5.38 21.00 32.34
CA ALA A 36 -4.41 21.17 33.42
C ALA A 36 -4.59 20.26 34.65
N ASP A 37 -5.78 19.69 34.87
CA ASP A 37 -6.06 18.76 35.97
C ASP A 37 -5.90 17.27 35.58
N GLY A 38 -5.33 16.98 34.42
CA GLY A 38 -5.08 15.63 33.91
C GLY A 38 -6.31 14.93 33.33
N ARG A 39 -7.49 15.57 33.33
CA ARG A 39 -8.66 15.00 32.67
C ARG A 39 -8.55 15.10 31.15
N PRO A 40 -9.09 14.12 30.41
CA PRO A 40 -9.26 14.22 28.96
C PRO A 40 -9.86 15.54 28.52
N ARG A 41 -9.22 16.19 27.55
CA ARG A 41 -9.75 17.41 26.93
C ARG A 41 -11.05 17.14 26.18
N HIS A 42 -11.13 16.00 25.49
CA HIS A 42 -12.31 15.57 24.74
C HIS A 42 -13.00 14.37 25.39
N SER A 43 -14.33 14.38 25.36
CA SER A 43 -15.12 13.19 25.71
C SER A 43 -14.90 12.03 24.73
N ASP A 44 -15.08 10.80 25.19
CA ASP A 44 -15.00 9.61 24.33
C ASP A 44 -15.95 9.68 23.13
N GLN A 45 -17.12 10.31 23.29
CA GLN A 45 -18.06 10.53 22.21
C GLN A 45 -17.47 11.44 21.11
N ALA A 46 -16.74 12.49 21.50
CA ALA A 46 -16.09 13.39 20.56
C ALA A 46 -14.94 12.71 19.81
N ARG A 47 -14.14 11.89 20.52
CA ARG A 47 -13.09 11.04 19.93
C ARG A 47 -13.67 10.07 18.90
N GLN A 48 -14.73 9.34 19.26
CA GLN A 48 -15.41 8.42 18.35
C GLN A 48 -16.02 9.14 17.14
N ASN A 49 -16.57 10.33 17.34
CA ASN A 49 -17.12 11.11 16.24
C ASN A 49 -16.04 11.62 15.29
N LEU A 50 -14.85 11.97 15.78
CA LEU A 50 -13.71 12.30 14.91
C LEU A 50 -13.41 11.13 13.96
N LEU A 51 -13.26 9.92 14.51
CA LEU A 51 -13.01 8.71 13.71
C LEU A 51 -14.12 8.45 12.69
N LYS A 52 -15.39 8.56 13.10
CA LYS A 52 -16.54 8.37 12.19
C LYS A 52 -16.55 9.40 11.06
N VAL A 53 -16.23 10.64 11.38
CA VAL A 53 -16.24 11.75 10.42
C VAL A 53 -15.11 11.62 9.40
N LEU A 54 -13.92 11.20 9.84
CA LEU A 54 -12.79 10.88 8.98
C LEU A 54 -13.07 9.64 8.12
N ALA A 55 -13.49 8.54 8.74
CA ALA A 55 -13.78 7.28 8.05
C ALA A 55 -14.92 7.39 7.02
N GLY A 56 -15.88 8.30 7.23
CA GLY A 56 -16.98 8.54 6.30
C GLY A 56 -16.81 9.76 5.38
N HIS A 57 -15.61 10.35 5.32
CA HIS A 57 -15.28 11.57 4.57
C HIS A 57 -16.33 12.68 4.70
N SER A 58 -16.89 12.82 5.90
CA SER A 58 -18.07 13.67 6.15
C SER A 58 -17.74 14.95 6.91
N TYR A 59 -16.46 15.27 7.06
CA TYR A 59 -15.95 16.43 7.82
C TYR A 59 -16.50 17.75 7.33
N ALA A 60 -16.73 17.94 6.02
CA ALA A 60 -17.33 19.16 5.49
C ALA A 60 -18.71 19.48 6.13
N LYS A 61 -19.50 18.46 6.45
CA LYS A 61 -20.82 18.61 7.11
C LYS A 61 -20.70 19.06 8.57
N VAL A 62 -19.55 18.81 9.20
CA VAL A 62 -19.27 19.10 10.61
C VAL A 62 -18.49 20.41 10.77
N ILE A 63 -17.62 20.74 9.82
CA ILE A 63 -16.88 22.02 9.77
C ILE A 63 -17.84 23.20 9.71
N PHE A 64 -18.95 23.08 8.98
CA PHE A 64 -19.92 24.17 8.85
C PHE A 64 -20.53 24.61 10.21
N PRO A 65 -21.08 23.69 11.04
CA PRO A 65 -21.49 24.03 12.41
C PRO A 65 -20.35 24.58 13.29
N LEU A 66 -19.12 24.09 13.15
CA LEU A 66 -17.96 24.60 13.89
C LEU A 66 -17.64 26.05 13.50
N CYS A 67 -17.71 26.40 12.20
CA CYS A 67 -17.51 27.77 11.73
C CYS A 67 -18.57 28.73 12.27
N HIS A 68 -19.82 28.27 12.40
CA HIS A 68 -20.87 29.05 13.05
C HIS A 68 -20.55 29.34 14.52
N PHE A 69 -20.06 28.35 15.26
CA PHE A 69 -19.60 28.55 16.64
C PHE A 69 -18.43 29.55 16.72
N LEU A 70 -17.41 29.39 15.87
CA LEU A 70 -16.26 30.30 15.83
C LEU A 70 -16.67 31.73 15.45
N SER A 71 -17.63 31.89 14.54
CA SER A 71 -18.20 33.19 14.18
C SER A 71 -18.89 33.87 15.37
N VAL A 72 -19.76 33.15 16.09
CA VAL A 72 -20.38 33.65 17.33
C VAL A 72 -19.31 34.05 18.34
N SER A 73 -18.32 33.18 18.54
CA SER A 73 -17.23 33.41 19.47
C SER A 73 -16.46 34.70 19.15
N ALA A 74 -16.08 34.89 17.89
CA ALA A 74 -15.27 36.04 17.47
C ALA A 74 -16.06 37.35 17.61
N GLN A 75 -17.35 37.32 17.26
CA GLN A 75 -18.24 38.47 17.41
C GLN A 75 -18.49 38.87 18.87
N ASN A 76 -18.42 37.90 19.79
CA ASN A 76 -18.46 38.15 21.23
C ASN A 76 -17.10 38.56 21.81
N GLY A 77 -16.08 38.79 20.98
CA GLY A 77 -14.77 39.26 21.41
C GLY A 77 -13.88 38.21 22.08
N VAL A 78 -14.24 36.92 21.97
CA VAL A 78 -13.37 35.84 22.44
C VAL A 78 -12.18 35.73 21.48
N ALA A 79 -10.96 35.60 22.01
CA ALA A 79 -9.78 35.34 21.18
C ALA A 79 -9.71 33.85 20.78
N LEU A 80 -9.22 33.53 19.57
CA LEU A 80 -9.16 32.15 19.07
C LEU A 80 -8.41 31.21 20.03
N TYR A 81 -7.23 31.64 20.52
CA TYR A 81 -6.42 30.83 21.45
C TYR A 81 -7.16 30.41 22.72
N HIS A 82 -8.20 31.14 23.14
CA HIS A 82 -8.98 30.82 24.34
C HIS A 82 -9.53 29.40 24.28
N TRP A 83 -9.99 28.97 23.09
CA TRP A 83 -10.54 27.64 22.90
C TRP A 83 -9.47 26.54 22.99
N PHE A 84 -8.23 26.84 22.63
CA PHE A 84 -7.13 25.90 22.69
C PHE A 84 -6.48 25.85 24.08
N ALA A 85 -6.51 26.96 24.83
CA ALA A 85 -5.92 27.08 26.16
C ALA A 85 -6.91 26.90 27.33
N MET A 86 -8.11 26.34 27.10
CA MET A 86 -9.10 26.17 28.18
C MET A 86 -8.59 25.22 29.27
N SER A 87 -8.79 25.61 30.53
CA SER A 87 -8.49 24.77 31.70
C SER A 87 -9.58 23.72 32.01
N GLN A 88 -10.68 23.73 31.26
CA GLN A 88 -11.80 22.80 31.44
C GLN A 88 -12.01 21.96 30.17
N PRO A 89 -12.46 20.69 30.29
CA PRO A 89 -12.73 19.84 29.13
C PRO A 89 -13.76 20.47 28.19
N PHE A 90 -13.71 20.12 26.90
CA PHE A 90 -14.67 20.58 25.89
C PHE A 90 -16.05 19.97 26.12
N THR A 91 -16.92 20.72 26.80
CA THR A 91 -18.31 20.35 27.08
C THR A 91 -19.21 21.51 26.68
N ALA A 92 -20.50 21.25 26.44
CA ALA A 92 -21.45 22.33 26.15
C ALA A 92 -21.45 23.43 27.24
N ARG A 93 -21.26 23.02 28.50
CA ARG A 93 -21.19 23.92 29.66
C ARG A 93 -19.94 24.80 29.64
N SER A 94 -18.76 24.24 29.42
CA SER A 94 -17.51 25.02 29.37
C SER A 94 -17.47 25.95 28.16
N LEU A 95 -17.97 25.50 27.00
CA LEU A 95 -18.18 26.36 25.83
C LEU A 95 -19.09 27.55 26.14
N GLY A 96 -20.23 27.30 26.78
CA GLY A 96 -21.16 28.35 27.19
C GLY A 96 -20.58 29.31 28.22
N GLN A 97 -19.73 28.82 29.14
CA GLN A 97 -19.01 29.65 30.10
C GLN A 97 -17.94 30.52 29.42
N GLY A 98 -17.16 29.96 28.50
CA GLY A 98 -16.15 30.68 27.72
C GLY A 98 -16.77 31.85 26.96
N LEU A 99 -17.88 31.61 26.25
CA LEU A 99 -18.63 32.66 25.55
C LEU A 99 -19.13 33.77 26.49
N LYS A 100 -19.57 33.43 27.71
CA LYS A 100 -20.07 34.41 28.70
C LYS A 100 -18.94 35.20 29.35
N SER A 101 -17.79 34.57 29.60
CA SER A 101 -16.67 35.19 30.30
C SER A 101 -15.95 36.27 29.48
N ALA A 102 -16.08 36.22 28.15
CA ALA A 102 -15.45 37.17 27.22
C ALA A 102 -16.42 38.23 26.66
N ALA A 103 -17.73 38.09 26.86
CA ALA A 103 -18.71 38.99 26.28
C ALA A 103 -18.72 40.35 27.01
N SER A 104 -18.48 41.44 26.27
CA SER A 104 -18.57 42.82 26.77
C SER A 104 -20.01 43.29 27.07
N THR A 105 -21.03 42.47 26.77
CA THR A 105 -22.45 42.81 26.96
C THR A 105 -23.19 41.61 27.57
N PRO A 106 -23.98 41.79 28.65
CA PRO A 106 -24.68 40.70 29.31
C PRO A 106 -25.81 40.16 28.42
N ALA A 107 -25.60 39.01 27.79
CA ALA A 107 -26.62 38.32 27.00
C ALA A 107 -27.73 37.77 27.92
N SER A 108 -28.99 37.96 27.53
CA SER A 108 -30.16 37.53 28.31
C SER A 108 -30.17 36.02 28.54
N ALA A 109 -30.61 35.61 29.74
CA ALA A 109 -30.60 34.23 30.19
C ALA A 109 -31.63 33.37 29.44
N ARG A 110 -31.15 32.60 28.46
CA ARG A 110 -31.82 31.40 27.92
C ARG A 110 -30.95 30.15 28.15
N PRO A 111 -31.49 28.93 27.98
CA PRO A 111 -30.87 27.69 28.47
C PRO A 111 -29.41 27.55 28.02
N GLN A 112 -28.57 27.03 28.91
CA GLN A 112 -27.08 27.02 28.88
C GLN A 112 -26.41 26.32 27.66
N THR A 113 -27.14 26.06 26.56
CA THR A 113 -26.77 25.11 25.50
C THR A 113 -27.02 25.62 24.08
N ILE A 114 -27.54 26.83 23.91
CA ILE A 114 -27.71 27.50 22.61
C ILE A 114 -27.03 28.87 22.67
N ALA A 115 -26.14 29.15 21.72
CA ALA A 115 -25.57 30.48 21.53
C ALA A 115 -26.23 31.16 20.32
N GLU A 116 -26.78 32.36 20.52
CA GLU A 116 -27.41 33.14 19.45
C GLU A 116 -26.35 33.99 18.72
N ALA A 117 -26.16 33.76 17.41
CA ALA A 117 -25.51 34.73 16.52
C ALA A 117 -26.57 35.72 16.05
N SER A 118 -26.42 37.00 16.39
CA SER A 118 -27.26 38.08 15.85
C SER A 118 -26.56 38.77 14.69
N HIS A 119 -26.95 38.45 13.45
CA HIS A 119 -26.49 39.16 12.26
C HIS A 119 -27.54 40.19 11.81
N ARG A 120 -27.52 41.40 12.39
CA ARG A 120 -28.28 42.64 11.99
C ARG A 120 -29.76 42.52 11.54
N SER A 121 -30.37 41.35 11.56
CA SER A 121 -31.77 40.99 11.24
C SER A 121 -32.07 39.47 11.31
N GLN A 122 -31.06 38.58 11.41
CA GLN A 122 -31.25 37.13 11.56
C GLN A 122 -30.54 36.58 12.80
N THR A 123 -31.28 35.82 13.62
CA THR A 123 -30.78 35.07 14.76
C THR A 123 -30.59 33.61 14.38
N PHE A 124 -29.42 33.05 14.63
CA PHE A 124 -29.15 31.63 14.42
C PHE A 124 -28.71 30.97 15.73
N ASP A 125 -29.28 29.79 15.99
CA ASP A 125 -29.00 29.00 17.18
C ASP A 125 -27.82 28.05 16.94
N VAL A 126 -26.75 28.21 17.72
CA VAL A 126 -25.63 27.26 17.75
C VAL A 126 -25.83 26.29 18.90
N ASN A 127 -26.04 25.01 18.57
CA ASN A 127 -26.17 23.95 19.56
C ASN A 127 -24.80 23.54 20.13
N LEU A 128 -24.50 23.99 21.35
CA LEU A 128 -23.19 23.75 21.99
C LEU A 128 -22.92 22.28 22.31
N PHE A 129 -23.96 21.44 22.46
CA PHE A 129 -23.77 19.99 22.57
C PHE A 129 -23.26 19.38 21.27
N HIS A 130 -23.78 19.85 20.14
CA HIS A 130 -23.31 19.40 18.83
C HIS A 130 -21.85 19.82 18.61
N ILE A 131 -21.48 21.04 19.00
CA ILE A 131 -20.09 21.53 18.94
C ILE A 131 -19.18 20.68 19.84
N ALA A 132 -19.55 20.45 21.10
CA ALA A 132 -18.75 19.64 22.03
C ALA A 132 -18.53 18.21 21.52
N LYS A 133 -19.56 17.60 20.89
CA LYS A 133 -19.48 16.27 20.26
C LYS A 133 -18.55 16.18 19.06
N HIS A 134 -18.12 17.31 18.51
CA HIS A 134 -17.20 17.40 17.37
C HIS A 134 -15.95 18.25 17.69
N SER A 135 -15.70 18.52 18.98
CA SER A 135 -14.59 19.36 19.43
C SER A 135 -13.21 18.82 19.00
N ALA A 136 -13.02 17.51 19.00
CA ALA A 136 -11.77 16.89 18.54
C ALA A 136 -11.47 17.15 17.05
N LEU A 137 -12.49 17.45 16.22
CA LEU A 137 -12.27 17.88 14.84
C LEU A 137 -11.72 19.32 14.78
N LEU A 138 -12.05 20.18 15.74
CA LEU A 138 -11.50 21.54 15.78
C LEU A 138 -10.00 21.52 16.06
N ASP A 139 -9.56 20.64 16.96
CA ASP A 139 -8.14 20.47 17.27
C ASP A 139 -7.41 19.81 16.09
N LEU A 140 -8.03 18.84 15.39
CA LEU A 140 -7.51 18.33 14.11
C LEU A 140 -7.36 19.44 13.06
N ILE A 141 -8.33 20.35 12.97
CA ILE A 141 -8.26 21.49 12.05
C ILE A 141 -7.09 22.41 12.40
N LEU A 142 -6.86 22.68 13.70
CA LEU A 142 -5.72 23.45 14.15
C LEU A 142 -4.39 22.79 13.76
N GLU A 143 -4.24 21.49 14.01
CA GLU A 143 -3.00 20.78 13.70
C GLU A 143 -2.71 20.71 12.20
N ILE A 144 -3.75 20.54 11.36
CA ILE A 144 -3.58 20.45 9.90
C ILE A 144 -3.30 21.82 9.26
N ILE A 145 -4.04 22.85 9.67
CA ILE A 145 -4.02 24.17 9.01
C ILE A 145 -3.00 25.12 9.68
N GLY A 146 -2.65 24.87 10.94
CA GLY A 146 -1.83 25.74 11.76
C GLY A 146 -2.60 26.93 12.34
N TYR A 147 -2.10 27.46 13.47
CA TYR A 147 -2.75 28.54 14.21
C TYR A 147 -2.93 29.82 13.38
N ASP A 148 -1.89 30.28 12.68
CA ASP A 148 -1.91 31.56 11.96
C ASP A 148 -2.98 31.60 10.87
N GLN A 149 -3.11 30.52 10.10
CA GLN A 149 -4.10 30.42 9.04
C GLN A 149 -5.52 30.21 9.61
N LEU A 150 -5.66 29.44 10.70
CA LEU A 150 -6.94 29.35 11.41
C LEU A 150 -7.37 30.69 11.99
N GLU A 151 -6.44 31.50 12.50
CA GLU A 151 -6.69 32.85 13.00
C GLU A 151 -7.12 33.80 11.87
N ALA A 152 -6.53 33.69 10.68
CA ALA A 152 -6.98 34.43 9.51
C ALA A 152 -8.45 34.09 9.14
N PHE A 153 -8.82 32.81 9.17
CA PHE A 153 -10.22 32.40 8.98
C PHE A 153 -11.13 32.92 10.10
N TYR A 154 -10.67 32.85 11.35
CA TYR A 154 -11.39 33.34 12.52
C TYR A 154 -11.70 34.84 12.43
N ASN A 155 -10.71 35.65 12.03
CA ASN A 155 -10.85 37.09 11.81
C ASN A 155 -11.83 37.43 10.67
N ARG A 156 -11.92 36.56 9.65
CA ARG A 156 -12.94 36.69 8.59
C ARG A 156 -14.32 36.30 9.10
N LEU A 157 -14.43 35.26 9.93
CA LEU A 157 -15.69 34.85 10.57
C LEU A 157 -16.24 35.93 11.52
N ALA A 158 -15.37 36.71 12.17
CA ALA A 158 -15.74 37.88 12.97
C ALA A 158 -16.46 38.96 12.16
N LYS A 159 -16.14 39.07 10.85
CA LYS A 159 -16.68 40.07 9.91
C LYS A 159 -17.80 39.52 9.03
N ALA A 160 -18.11 38.23 9.12
CA ALA A 160 -19.19 37.61 8.37
C ALA A 160 -20.50 38.36 8.63
N LYS A 161 -21.34 38.52 7.62
CA LYS A 161 -22.61 39.25 7.73
C LYS A 161 -23.81 38.32 7.59
N ASN A 162 -23.64 37.16 6.98
CA ASN A 162 -24.71 36.22 6.70
C ASN A 162 -24.20 34.77 6.63
N ARG A 163 -25.14 33.83 6.48
CA ARG A 163 -24.84 32.39 6.34
C ARG A 163 -23.97 32.07 5.11
N GLN A 164 -24.06 32.83 4.02
CA GLN A 164 -23.26 32.59 2.81
C GLN A 164 -21.78 32.86 3.08
N ASP A 165 -21.47 33.92 3.82
CA ASP A 165 -20.09 34.24 4.22
C ASP A 165 -19.47 33.11 5.06
N VAL A 166 -20.22 32.61 6.05
CA VAL A 166 -19.79 31.46 6.87
C VAL A 166 -19.66 30.19 6.03
N THR A 167 -20.55 29.98 5.05
CA THR A 167 -20.49 28.84 4.12
C THR A 167 -19.22 28.90 3.25
N ALA A 168 -18.87 30.08 2.74
CA ALA A 168 -17.66 30.27 1.94
C ALA A 168 -16.40 29.91 2.75
N ILE A 169 -16.29 30.43 3.97
CA ILE A 169 -15.15 30.15 4.86
C ILE A 169 -15.11 28.67 5.26
N SER A 170 -16.26 28.06 5.58
CA SER A 170 -16.35 26.62 5.87
C SER A 170 -15.89 25.75 4.69
N ASN A 171 -16.19 26.16 3.45
CA ASN A 171 -15.75 25.44 2.26
C ASN A 171 -14.23 25.58 2.04
N GLU A 172 -13.65 26.74 2.34
CA GLU A 172 -12.20 26.95 2.29
C GLU A 172 -11.48 26.07 3.32
N ILE A 173 -11.91 26.07 4.58
CA ILE A 173 -11.37 25.16 5.61
C ILE A 173 -11.53 23.70 5.20
N SER A 174 -12.69 23.32 4.66
CA SER A 174 -12.92 21.94 4.19
C SER A 174 -11.98 21.53 3.05
N ARG A 175 -11.55 22.47 2.19
CA ARG A 175 -10.58 22.21 1.13
C ARG A 175 -9.18 21.97 1.69
N GLU A 176 -8.74 22.76 2.67
CA GLU A 176 -7.45 22.54 3.33
C GLU A 176 -7.39 21.15 3.99
N ILE A 177 -8.44 20.80 4.74
CA ILE A 177 -8.57 19.46 5.34
C ILE A 177 -8.57 18.36 4.29
N TYR A 178 -9.29 18.55 3.17
CA TYR A 178 -9.27 17.60 2.06
C TYR A 178 -7.88 17.48 1.42
N HIS A 179 -7.17 18.59 1.22
CA HIS A 179 -5.84 18.62 0.61
C HIS A 179 -4.79 17.88 1.43
N PHE A 180 -4.90 17.93 2.75
CA PHE A 180 -4.14 17.08 3.65
C PHE A 180 -4.63 15.63 3.54
N LEU A 181 -5.89 15.36 3.90
CA LEU A 181 -6.41 14.00 4.04
C LEU A 181 -6.34 13.15 2.75
N ARG A 182 -6.36 13.76 1.55
CA ARG A 182 -6.20 13.00 0.29
C ARG A 182 -4.84 12.29 0.17
N ASN A 183 -3.83 12.78 0.87
CA ASN A 183 -2.48 12.19 0.92
C ASN A 183 -2.31 11.24 2.12
N HIS A 184 -3.24 11.28 3.07
CA HIS A 184 -3.15 10.58 4.36
C HIS A 184 -4.28 9.59 4.62
N MET A 185 -5.26 9.47 3.70
CA MET A 185 -6.36 8.51 3.74
C MET A 185 -6.74 8.03 2.34
N ALA A 186 -7.36 6.85 2.25
CA ALA A 186 -8.00 6.38 1.02
C ALA A 186 -9.04 7.40 0.51
N THR A 187 -9.08 7.62 -0.81
CA THR A 187 -10.04 8.55 -1.42
C THR A 187 -11.48 8.02 -1.33
N ALA A 188 -12.48 8.90 -1.34
CA ALA A 188 -13.90 8.49 -1.39
C ALA A 188 -14.22 7.58 -2.60
N SER A 189 -13.46 7.72 -3.70
CA SER A 189 -13.57 6.80 -4.83
C SER A 189 -13.03 5.41 -4.51
N ALA A 190 -11.93 5.29 -3.76
CA ALA A 190 -11.41 4.00 -3.31
C ALA A 190 -12.36 3.33 -2.32
N GLU A 191 -12.96 4.10 -1.40
CA GLU A 191 -13.95 3.58 -0.45
C GLU A 191 -15.21 3.04 -1.16
N LYS A 192 -15.71 3.78 -2.18
CA LYS A 192 -16.83 3.32 -3.00
C LYS A 192 -16.51 2.00 -3.71
N LYS A 193 -15.28 1.84 -4.24
CA LYS A 193 -14.84 0.59 -4.87
C LYS A 193 -14.77 -0.56 -3.87
N ALA A 194 -14.09 -0.37 -2.72
CA ALA A 194 -13.99 -1.38 -1.68
C ALA A 194 -15.37 -1.81 -1.15
N ARG A 195 -16.30 -0.86 -1.03
CA ARG A 195 -17.70 -1.12 -0.71
C ARG A 195 -18.36 -2.01 -1.75
N SER A 196 -18.22 -1.72 -3.04
CA SER A 196 -18.75 -2.58 -4.11
C SER A 196 -18.21 -4.02 -4.05
N LEU A 197 -16.92 -4.20 -3.76
CA LEU A 197 -16.32 -5.54 -3.62
C LEU A 197 -16.92 -6.31 -2.44
N ARG A 198 -17.01 -5.66 -1.26
CA ARG A 198 -17.58 -6.27 -0.06
C ARG A 198 -19.06 -6.58 -0.22
N ASP A 199 -19.83 -5.65 -0.78
CA ASP A 199 -21.27 -5.81 -0.94
C ASP A 199 -21.57 -6.96 -1.93
N PHE A 200 -20.71 -7.17 -2.94
CA PHE A 200 -20.77 -8.35 -3.81
C PHE A 200 -20.49 -9.67 -3.08
N LEU A 201 -19.46 -9.71 -2.23
CA LEU A 201 -19.17 -10.90 -1.41
C LEU A 201 -20.30 -11.19 -0.42
N ALA A 202 -20.86 -10.16 0.21
CA ALA A 202 -22.00 -10.29 1.12
C ALA A 202 -23.25 -10.81 0.38
N ALA A 203 -23.47 -10.41 -0.86
CA ALA A 203 -24.56 -10.94 -1.68
C ALA A 203 -24.34 -12.41 -2.08
N ARG A 204 -23.08 -12.81 -2.32
CA ARG A 204 -22.73 -14.18 -2.75
C ARG A 204 -22.73 -15.19 -1.60
N TYR A 205 -22.18 -14.81 -0.45
CA TYR A 205 -21.93 -15.72 0.68
C TYR A 205 -22.78 -15.41 1.93
N GLY A 206 -23.46 -14.26 1.95
CA GLY A 206 -24.20 -13.75 3.12
C GLY A 206 -23.40 -12.71 3.90
N ALA A 207 -24.11 -11.77 4.55
CA ALA A 207 -23.49 -10.64 5.25
C ALA A 207 -22.64 -11.03 6.47
N ASP A 208 -22.93 -12.18 7.07
CA ASP A 208 -22.23 -12.69 8.26
C ASP A 208 -21.11 -13.69 7.92
N HIS A 209 -20.86 -13.97 6.63
CA HIS A 209 -19.82 -14.89 6.23
C HIS A 209 -18.42 -14.28 6.47
N PRO A 210 -17.52 -14.96 7.21
CA PRO A 210 -16.16 -14.48 7.40
C PRO A 210 -15.40 -14.58 6.07
N ILE A 211 -15.09 -13.43 5.48
CA ILE A 211 -14.39 -13.35 4.19
C ILE A 211 -12.92 -13.71 4.39
N SER A 212 -12.46 -14.71 3.67
CA SER A 212 -11.07 -15.11 3.54
C SER A 212 -10.52 -14.81 2.14
N VAL A 213 -9.20 -14.89 1.99
CA VAL A 213 -8.58 -14.81 0.66
C VAL A 213 -9.04 -15.95 -0.25
N ASN A 214 -9.40 -17.12 0.27
CA ASN A 214 -9.79 -18.26 -0.57
C ASN A 214 -11.16 -18.07 -1.22
N ASP A 215 -11.99 -17.18 -0.67
CA ASP A 215 -13.32 -16.90 -1.23
C ASP A 215 -13.24 -16.06 -2.51
N ILE A 216 -12.09 -15.47 -2.82
CA ILE A 216 -11.88 -14.57 -3.98
C ILE A 216 -11.11 -15.30 -5.08
N ASP A 217 -11.71 -16.31 -5.72
CA ASP A 217 -11.04 -17.08 -6.77
C ASP A 217 -11.06 -16.41 -8.16
N ASN A 218 -10.50 -17.10 -9.16
CA ASN A 218 -10.42 -16.62 -10.55
C ASN A 218 -11.80 -16.35 -11.17
N GLU A 219 -12.81 -17.15 -10.84
CA GLU A 219 -14.15 -17.02 -11.42
C GLU A 219 -14.93 -15.91 -10.75
N LEU A 220 -14.79 -15.76 -9.43
CA LEU A 220 -15.41 -14.67 -8.69
C LEU A 220 -15.00 -13.30 -9.26
N ILE A 221 -13.72 -13.13 -9.60
CA ILE A 221 -13.21 -11.88 -10.18
C ILE A 221 -13.86 -11.58 -11.53
N VAL A 222 -14.09 -12.60 -12.37
CA VAL A 222 -14.74 -12.44 -13.68
C VAL A 222 -16.24 -12.22 -13.52
N ASP A 223 -16.91 -12.97 -12.65
CA ASP A 223 -18.34 -12.80 -12.33
C ASP A 223 -18.62 -11.36 -11.88
N PHE A 224 -17.79 -10.84 -10.96
CA PHE A 224 -17.89 -9.46 -10.51
C PHE A 224 -17.73 -8.48 -11.67
N TRP A 225 -16.71 -8.68 -12.51
CA TRP A 225 -16.49 -7.80 -13.65
C TRP A 225 -17.69 -7.77 -14.59
N ILE A 226 -18.23 -8.95 -14.95
CA ILE A 226 -19.38 -9.07 -15.84
C ILE A 226 -20.57 -8.28 -15.32
N GLN A 227 -20.88 -8.44 -14.02
CA GLN A 227 -22.01 -7.78 -13.41
C GLN A 227 -21.82 -6.26 -13.29
N PHE A 228 -20.66 -5.81 -12.82
CA PHE A 228 -20.46 -4.40 -12.48
C PHE A 228 -19.99 -3.53 -13.63
N SER A 229 -19.43 -4.08 -14.71
CA SER A 229 -18.92 -3.27 -15.82
C SER A 229 -20.00 -2.73 -16.77
N LEU A 230 -21.24 -3.24 -16.67
CA LEU A 230 -22.36 -2.79 -17.52
C LEU A 230 -22.96 -1.48 -17.06
N ASP A 231 -22.79 -1.11 -15.78
CA ASP A 231 -23.20 0.19 -15.27
C ASP A 231 -22.31 1.28 -15.88
N ALA A 232 -22.94 2.28 -16.52
CA ALA A 232 -22.27 3.37 -17.20
C ALA A 232 -21.36 4.20 -16.27
N ASP A 233 -21.74 4.31 -15.00
CA ASP A 233 -20.99 5.03 -13.96
C ASP A 233 -19.96 4.14 -13.24
N SER A 234 -19.91 2.86 -13.60
CA SER A 234 -19.00 1.91 -12.99
C SER A 234 -17.56 2.25 -13.26
N LYS A 235 -16.76 2.19 -12.19
CA LYS A 235 -15.30 2.28 -12.31
C LYS A 235 -14.68 0.96 -12.77
N PHE A 236 -15.46 -0.11 -12.94
CA PHE A 236 -14.97 -1.45 -13.27
C PHE A 236 -15.15 -1.84 -14.75
N ARG A 237 -15.36 -0.87 -15.66
CA ARG A 237 -15.47 -1.16 -17.11
C ARG A 237 -14.24 -1.84 -17.70
N LEU A 238 -13.05 -1.51 -17.20
CA LEU A 238 -11.79 -2.13 -17.59
C LEU A 238 -11.52 -3.37 -16.72
N TYR A 239 -11.24 -4.50 -17.35
CA TYR A 239 -10.89 -5.73 -16.63
C TYR A 239 -9.61 -5.53 -15.81
N THR A 240 -8.61 -4.83 -16.35
CA THR A 240 -7.38 -4.45 -15.61
C THR A 240 -7.67 -3.75 -14.29
N ASN A 241 -8.56 -2.76 -14.29
CA ASN A 241 -8.92 -2.05 -13.06
C ASN A 241 -9.68 -2.99 -12.10
N CYS A 242 -10.57 -3.83 -12.60
CA CYS A 242 -11.25 -4.85 -11.78
C CYS A 242 -10.24 -5.74 -11.03
N VAL A 243 -9.31 -6.36 -11.76
CA VAL A 243 -8.29 -7.25 -11.19
C VAL A 243 -7.44 -6.53 -10.16
N GLN A 244 -6.94 -5.33 -10.47
CA GLN A 244 -6.11 -4.55 -9.54
C GLN A 244 -6.82 -4.27 -8.21
N ASN A 245 -8.12 -3.96 -8.22
CA ASN A 245 -8.86 -3.73 -6.97
C ASN A 245 -9.09 -5.03 -6.19
N TRP A 246 -9.33 -6.16 -6.87
CA TRP A 246 -9.47 -7.45 -6.20
C TRP A 246 -8.17 -7.95 -5.57
N VAL A 247 -7.04 -7.80 -6.26
CA VAL A 247 -5.72 -8.15 -5.74
C VAL A 247 -5.39 -7.32 -4.50
N ARG A 248 -5.62 -6.00 -4.54
CA ARG A 248 -5.46 -5.12 -3.37
C ARG A 248 -6.37 -5.54 -2.20
N PHE A 249 -7.61 -5.87 -2.50
CA PHE A 249 -8.55 -6.33 -1.49
C PHE A 249 -8.11 -7.65 -0.83
N ARG A 250 -7.55 -8.59 -1.60
CA ARG A 250 -6.94 -9.82 -1.05
C ARG A 250 -5.73 -9.53 -0.17
N HIS A 251 -4.87 -8.59 -0.57
CA HIS A 251 -3.75 -8.16 0.26
C HIS A 251 -4.22 -7.58 1.60
N ALA A 252 -5.26 -6.74 1.57
CA ALA A 252 -5.86 -6.18 2.77
C ALA A 252 -6.43 -7.25 3.71
N ILE A 253 -7.11 -8.27 3.17
CA ILE A 253 -7.59 -9.41 3.95
C ILE A 253 -6.41 -10.16 4.58
N ARG A 254 -5.37 -10.49 3.80
CA ARG A 254 -4.18 -11.19 4.31
C ARG A 254 -3.49 -10.41 5.43
N ALA A 255 -3.35 -9.09 5.27
CA ALA A 255 -2.77 -8.22 6.30
C ALA A 255 -3.63 -8.21 7.58
N ALA A 256 -4.95 -8.10 7.45
CA ALA A 256 -5.87 -8.17 8.57
C ALA A 256 -5.80 -9.52 9.31
N THR A 257 -5.71 -10.62 8.57
CA THR A 257 -5.61 -11.98 9.14
C THR A 257 -4.27 -12.19 9.86
N ARG A 258 -3.13 -11.75 9.30
CA ARG A 258 -1.81 -11.84 9.98
C ARG A 258 -1.80 -11.09 11.31
N ASN A 259 -2.39 -9.89 11.34
CA ASN A 259 -2.50 -9.08 12.56
C ASN A 259 -3.41 -9.72 13.61
N GLN A 260 -4.48 -10.41 13.19
CA GLN A 260 -5.39 -11.12 14.08
C GLN A 260 -4.72 -12.35 14.74
N PHE A 261 -3.95 -13.15 13.99
CA PHE A 261 -3.23 -14.30 14.54
C PHE A 261 -2.12 -13.90 15.52
N GLN A 262 -1.45 -12.77 15.30
CA GLN A 262 -0.48 -12.22 16.26
C GLN A 262 -1.14 -11.77 17.58
N GLN A 263 -2.40 -11.35 17.54
CA GLN A 263 -3.19 -11.01 18.72
C GLN A 263 -3.80 -12.24 19.42
N GLU A 264 -4.26 -13.24 18.67
CA GLU A 264 -4.91 -14.44 19.24
C GLU A 264 -3.90 -15.42 19.87
N THR A 265 -2.69 -15.55 19.32
CA THR A 265 -1.60 -16.31 19.97
C THR A 265 -1.14 -15.67 21.30
N SER A 266 -1.48 -14.38 21.51
CA SER A 266 -1.20 -13.62 22.74
C SER A 266 -2.35 -13.62 23.75
N LEU A 267 -3.53 -14.17 23.42
CA LEU A 267 -4.74 -14.08 24.26
C LEU A 267 -5.18 -15.39 24.91
N ASP A 268 -4.82 -16.55 24.34
CA ASP A 268 -5.17 -17.86 24.92
C ASP A 268 -4.22 -18.34 26.05
N ALA A 269 -3.16 -17.58 26.35
CA ALA A 269 -2.25 -17.86 27.45
C ALA A 269 -2.57 -17.07 28.74
N LEU A 270 -3.80 -16.57 28.89
CA LEU A 270 -4.20 -15.77 30.05
C LEU A 270 -5.42 -16.39 30.76
N SER A 271 -5.18 -17.56 31.36
CA SER A 271 -5.91 -17.93 32.58
C SER A 271 -5.58 -16.92 33.70
N GLU A 272 -6.36 -16.94 34.79
CA GLU A 272 -6.41 -15.96 35.90
C GLU A 272 -5.07 -15.54 36.56
N GLN A 273 -3.93 -16.08 36.14
CA GLN A 273 -2.59 -15.61 36.53
C GLN A 273 -2.09 -14.38 35.73
N GLY A 274 -2.81 -13.95 34.69
CA GLY A 274 -2.42 -12.84 33.79
C GLY A 274 -2.40 -11.43 34.40
N GLN A 275 -2.97 -11.21 35.59
CA GLN A 275 -3.04 -9.88 36.20
C GLN A 275 -1.73 -9.42 36.88
N ALA A 276 -0.84 -10.34 37.25
CA ALA A 276 0.40 -10.00 37.97
C ALA A 276 1.63 -9.78 37.06
N ALA A 277 1.52 -10.09 35.77
CA ALA A 277 2.63 -9.94 34.80
C ALA A 277 2.70 -8.53 34.19
N LEU A 278 1.69 -7.69 34.39
CA LEU A 278 1.58 -6.36 33.79
C LEU A 278 2.59 -5.33 34.35
N ASP A 279 3.29 -5.63 35.45
CA ASP A 279 4.26 -4.72 36.07
C ASP A 279 5.74 -5.05 35.75
N GLN A 280 6.03 -6.07 34.92
CA GLN A 280 7.42 -6.45 34.58
C GLN A 280 7.75 -6.36 33.08
N ILE A 281 6.92 -5.70 32.28
CA ILE A 281 7.04 -5.62 30.82
C ILE A 281 7.47 -4.21 30.40
N ASP A 282 8.67 -3.77 30.78
CA ASP A 282 9.19 -2.49 30.26
C ASP A 282 10.69 -2.46 29.91
N GLN A 283 11.41 -3.58 29.98
CA GLN A 283 12.84 -3.58 29.63
C GLN A 283 13.35 -4.71 28.73
N GLN A 284 12.52 -5.70 28.36
CA GLN A 284 12.96 -6.79 27.48
C GLN A 284 12.36 -6.73 26.06
N THR A 285 11.58 -5.68 25.75
CA THR A 285 10.97 -5.45 24.43
C THR A 285 11.91 -4.73 23.45
N ALA A 286 13.08 -4.25 23.91
CA ALA A 286 14.07 -3.57 23.08
C ALA A 286 15.23 -4.46 22.59
N LYS A 287 15.21 -5.78 22.85
CA LYS A 287 16.37 -6.66 22.57
C LYS A 287 16.10 -7.92 21.74
N THR A 288 14.88 -8.11 21.23
CA THR A 288 14.54 -9.21 20.29
C THR A 288 14.00 -8.70 18.95
N MET A 289 14.14 -7.40 18.67
CA MET A 289 13.82 -6.79 17.36
C MET A 289 15.01 -6.73 16.39
N PHE A 290 16.11 -7.47 16.63
CA PHE A 290 17.33 -7.35 15.82
C PHE A 290 17.99 -8.66 15.36
N ASP A 291 17.28 -9.80 15.34
CA ASP A 291 17.87 -11.06 14.86
C ASP A 291 17.06 -11.84 13.79
N ASP A 292 16.09 -11.19 13.13
CA ASP A 292 15.57 -11.69 11.84
C ASP A 292 15.81 -10.63 10.77
N ALA A 293 17.04 -10.63 10.24
CA ALA A 293 17.39 -9.92 9.02
C ALA A 293 16.68 -10.59 7.82
N SER A 294 15.43 -10.19 7.59
CA SER A 294 14.88 -10.07 6.25
C SER A 294 14.26 -8.69 6.16
N ASP A 295 14.97 -7.77 5.53
CA ASP A 295 14.44 -6.46 5.11
C ASP A 295 13.07 -6.65 4.43
N ASP A 296 11.99 -6.37 5.14
CA ASP A 296 10.60 -6.45 4.65
C ASP A 296 10.25 -5.19 3.83
N VAL A 297 11.17 -4.79 2.96
CA VAL A 297 10.90 -3.84 1.89
C VAL A 297 10.15 -4.62 0.80
N PRO A 298 8.89 -4.26 0.46
CA PRO A 298 8.13 -4.99 -0.55
C PRO A 298 8.96 -5.12 -1.83
N ILE A 299 9.17 -6.35 -2.32
CA ILE A 299 10.08 -6.66 -3.45
C ILE A 299 9.80 -5.73 -4.67
N GLY A 300 8.54 -5.35 -4.89
CA GLY A 300 8.14 -4.41 -5.95
C GLY A 300 8.74 -3.00 -5.81
N SER A 301 8.98 -2.51 -4.59
CA SER A 301 9.62 -1.21 -4.35
C SER A 301 11.12 -1.21 -4.66
N GLN A 302 11.75 -2.39 -4.73
CA GLN A 302 13.15 -2.53 -5.11
C GLN A 302 13.34 -2.60 -6.64
N LEU A 303 12.29 -2.91 -7.41
CA LEU A 303 12.33 -3.03 -8.86
C LEU A 303 12.82 -1.74 -9.56
N GLY A 304 12.49 -0.57 -9.01
CA GLY A 304 12.96 0.72 -9.53
C GLY A 304 14.49 0.86 -9.52
N LYS A 305 15.17 0.27 -8.54
CA LYS A 305 16.63 0.37 -8.34
C LYS A 305 17.45 -0.34 -9.42
N ILE A 306 16.83 -1.24 -10.19
CA ILE A 306 17.48 -1.92 -11.33
C ILE A 306 17.03 -1.37 -12.69
N SER A 307 16.25 -0.29 -12.69
CA SER A 307 15.79 0.36 -13.92
C SER A 307 16.94 1.02 -14.67
N SER A 308 16.78 1.20 -15.98
CA SER A 308 17.76 1.93 -16.78
C SER A 308 17.81 3.44 -16.50
N ALA A 309 16.91 3.96 -15.66
CA ALA A 309 16.91 5.36 -15.23
C ALA A 309 17.80 5.55 -13.98
N GLU A 310 17.85 4.56 -13.09
CA GLU A 310 18.65 4.58 -11.86
C GLU A 310 20.09 4.10 -12.09
N LEU A 311 20.27 3.09 -12.96
CA LEU A 311 21.60 2.55 -13.26
C LEU A 311 22.32 3.39 -14.31
N GLN A 312 23.55 3.80 -14.00
CA GLN A 312 24.38 4.66 -14.84
C GLN A 312 25.23 3.84 -15.82
N THR A 313 25.75 2.69 -15.37
CA THR A 313 26.77 1.95 -16.09
C THR A 313 26.23 0.70 -16.81
N ILE A 314 25.12 0.12 -16.30
CA ILE A 314 24.57 -1.16 -16.79
C ILE A 314 23.09 -1.04 -17.14
N LYS A 315 22.64 -1.82 -18.13
CA LYS A 315 21.21 -2.02 -18.41
C LYS A 315 20.81 -3.46 -18.10
N LEU A 316 20.39 -3.75 -16.86
CA LEU A 316 20.01 -5.10 -16.44
C LEU A 316 18.67 -5.51 -17.07
N VAL A 317 17.62 -4.76 -16.76
CA VAL A 317 16.26 -4.97 -17.31
C VAL A 317 15.90 -3.86 -18.30
N THR A 318 15.08 -4.20 -19.28
CA THR A 318 14.45 -3.23 -20.18
C THR A 318 13.19 -2.65 -19.52
N ALA A 319 12.73 -1.49 -20.00
CA ALA A 319 11.47 -0.90 -19.52
C ALA A 319 10.29 -1.88 -19.68
N THR A 320 10.21 -2.58 -20.82
CA THR A 320 9.18 -3.59 -21.08
C THR A 320 9.24 -4.77 -20.10
N GLU A 321 10.44 -5.29 -19.82
CA GLU A 321 10.60 -6.35 -18.81
C GLU A 321 10.24 -5.83 -17.42
N GLN A 322 10.63 -4.61 -17.08
CA GLN A 322 10.29 -3.98 -15.81
C GLN A 322 8.77 -3.85 -15.63
N ASP A 323 8.06 -3.38 -16.65
CA ASP A 323 6.59 -3.26 -16.62
C ASP A 323 5.92 -4.64 -16.47
N HIS A 324 6.41 -5.65 -17.18
CA HIS A 324 5.90 -7.02 -17.06
C HIS A 324 6.17 -7.61 -15.67
N ILE A 325 7.36 -7.41 -15.11
CA ILE A 325 7.70 -7.85 -13.75
C ILE A 325 6.79 -7.16 -12.75
N ALA A 326 6.64 -5.83 -12.83
CA ALA A 326 5.79 -5.06 -11.93
C ALA A 326 4.35 -5.59 -11.92
N GLN A 327 3.77 -5.81 -13.11
CA GLN A 327 2.41 -6.34 -13.23
C GLN A 327 2.24 -7.73 -12.59
N LEU A 328 3.24 -8.59 -12.66
CA LEU A 328 3.18 -9.94 -12.07
C LEU A 328 3.45 -9.92 -10.56
N LEU A 329 4.34 -9.04 -10.08
CA LEU A 329 4.63 -8.89 -8.65
C LEU A 329 3.45 -8.30 -7.87
N ASP A 330 2.60 -7.50 -8.51
CA ASP A 330 1.39 -6.96 -7.88
C ASP A 330 0.51 -8.06 -7.27
N PHE A 331 0.59 -9.31 -7.77
CA PHE A 331 -0.16 -10.44 -7.23
C PHE A 331 0.50 -11.10 -6.01
N GLY A 332 1.78 -10.86 -5.75
CA GLY A 332 2.53 -11.40 -4.62
C GLY A 332 2.28 -12.91 -4.38
N ASP A 333 1.95 -13.25 -3.14
CA ASP A 333 1.64 -14.64 -2.73
C ASP A 333 0.29 -15.15 -3.27
N ASP A 334 -0.58 -14.29 -3.80
CA ASP A 334 -1.85 -14.69 -4.41
C ASP A 334 -1.69 -15.19 -5.85
N GLY A 335 -0.56 -14.89 -6.49
CA GLY A 335 -0.33 -15.18 -7.89
C GLY A 335 -0.61 -16.62 -8.31
N PRO A 336 -0.12 -17.66 -7.60
CA PRO A 336 -0.41 -19.05 -7.95
C PRO A 336 -1.92 -19.38 -7.89
N ALA A 337 -2.64 -18.86 -6.90
CA ALA A 337 -4.09 -19.08 -6.77
C ALA A 337 -4.87 -18.32 -7.85
N LEU A 338 -4.35 -17.20 -8.33
CA LEU A 338 -4.98 -16.32 -9.32
C LEU A 338 -4.39 -16.43 -10.73
N ILE A 339 -3.76 -17.56 -11.06
CA ILE A 339 -3.04 -17.70 -12.32
C ILE A 339 -3.94 -17.52 -13.55
N VAL A 340 -5.20 -17.98 -13.50
CA VAL A 340 -6.13 -17.78 -14.63
C VAL A 340 -6.51 -16.31 -14.77
N THR A 341 -6.71 -15.59 -13.66
CA THR A 341 -6.91 -14.14 -13.67
C THR A 341 -5.69 -13.40 -14.23
N ILE A 342 -4.46 -13.85 -13.91
CA ILE A 342 -3.23 -13.31 -14.52
C ILE A 342 -3.25 -13.53 -16.04
N LEU A 343 -3.57 -14.75 -16.51
CA LEU A 343 -3.65 -15.07 -17.93
C LEU A 343 -4.69 -14.21 -18.65
N ARG A 344 -5.90 -14.09 -18.07
CA ARG A 344 -6.96 -13.19 -18.58
C ARG A 344 -6.46 -11.74 -18.66
N LEU A 345 -5.76 -11.27 -17.63
CA LEU A 345 -5.25 -9.90 -17.55
C LEU A 345 -4.21 -9.62 -18.65
N VAL A 346 -3.19 -10.46 -18.79
CA VAL A 346 -2.10 -10.24 -19.75
C VAL A 346 -2.53 -10.49 -21.20
N THR A 347 -3.52 -11.36 -21.43
CA THR A 347 -4.07 -11.62 -22.77
C THR A 347 -5.12 -10.59 -23.18
N PHE A 348 -6.16 -10.37 -22.38
CA PHE A 348 -7.32 -9.56 -22.78
C PHE A 348 -7.23 -8.09 -22.37
N GLY A 349 -6.46 -7.73 -21.34
CA GLY A 349 -6.26 -6.34 -20.93
C GLY A 349 -5.73 -5.45 -22.07
N PRO A 350 -4.61 -5.82 -22.72
CA PRO A 350 -4.07 -5.07 -23.86
C PRO A 350 -5.02 -5.07 -25.07
N VAL A 351 -5.77 -6.14 -25.29
CA VAL A 351 -6.77 -6.23 -26.38
C VAL A 351 -7.90 -5.23 -26.13
N GLN A 352 -8.46 -5.20 -24.91
CA GLN A 352 -9.50 -4.26 -24.52
C GLN A 352 -9.04 -2.81 -24.71
N ALA A 353 -7.82 -2.47 -24.27
CA ALA A 353 -7.26 -1.13 -24.44
C ALA A 353 -7.15 -0.72 -25.91
N ARG A 354 -6.66 -1.61 -26.79
CA ARG A 354 -6.57 -1.36 -28.24
C ARG A 354 -7.94 -1.14 -28.88
N LEU A 355 -8.94 -1.94 -28.50
CA LEU A 355 -10.30 -1.81 -29.04
C LEU A 355 -10.96 -0.48 -28.60
N ILE A 356 -10.77 -0.07 -27.35
CA ILE A 356 -11.26 1.24 -26.87
C ILE A 356 -10.62 2.37 -27.64
N GLU A 357 -9.31 2.30 -27.89
CA GLU A 357 -8.60 3.33 -28.66
C GLU A 357 -9.06 3.36 -30.13
N ALA A 358 -9.30 2.19 -30.73
CA ALA A 358 -9.86 2.10 -32.08
C ALA A 358 -11.28 2.73 -32.17
N LEU A 359 -12.13 2.49 -31.17
CA LEU A 359 -13.45 3.12 -31.07
C LEU A 359 -13.36 4.64 -30.98
N ARG A 360 -12.44 5.17 -30.15
CA ARG A 360 -12.19 6.61 -30.05
C ARG A 360 -11.74 7.22 -31.37
N GLN A 361 -10.93 6.48 -32.13
CA GLN A 361 -10.44 6.89 -33.46
C GLN A 361 -11.47 6.64 -34.59
N LYS A 362 -12.70 6.19 -34.28
CA LYS A 362 -13.76 5.84 -35.24
C LYS A 362 -13.31 4.83 -36.31
N LYS A 363 -12.32 4.00 -36.00
CA LYS A 363 -11.89 2.92 -36.89
C LYS A 363 -12.86 1.75 -36.75
N ASN A 364 -13.38 1.25 -37.86
CA ASN A 364 -14.35 0.16 -37.89
C ASN A 364 -13.67 -1.21 -37.64
N GLN A 365 -13.04 -1.39 -36.48
CA GLN A 365 -12.29 -2.61 -36.10
C GLN A 365 -13.15 -3.64 -35.34
N LEU A 366 -14.41 -3.32 -35.01
CA LEU A 366 -15.34 -4.24 -34.34
C LEU A 366 -15.61 -5.51 -35.15
N ASN A 367 -15.54 -5.42 -36.49
CA ASN A 367 -15.80 -6.56 -37.39
C ASN A 367 -14.61 -7.53 -37.52
N THR A 368 -13.50 -7.28 -36.84
CA THR A 368 -12.26 -8.09 -36.95
C THR A 368 -11.82 -8.71 -35.63
N MET A 369 -12.69 -8.70 -34.60
CA MET A 369 -12.35 -9.16 -33.26
C MET A 369 -12.02 -10.67 -33.19
N ASP A 370 -12.66 -11.50 -34.01
CA ASP A 370 -12.61 -12.97 -33.90
C ASP A 370 -11.24 -13.60 -34.25
N GLY A 371 -10.25 -12.79 -34.67
CA GLY A 371 -8.87 -13.22 -34.92
C GLY A 371 -7.79 -12.51 -34.10
N ILE A 372 -8.17 -11.65 -33.14
CA ILE A 372 -7.19 -10.84 -32.39
C ILE A 372 -6.43 -11.68 -31.35
N VAL A 373 -7.09 -12.70 -30.79
CA VAL A 373 -6.53 -13.58 -29.76
C VAL A 373 -6.53 -15.01 -30.29
N ASP A 374 -5.33 -15.58 -30.41
CA ASP A 374 -5.15 -16.98 -30.78
C ASP A 374 -5.53 -17.92 -29.63
N THR A 375 -5.99 -19.13 -29.96
CA THR A 375 -6.40 -20.12 -28.94
C THR A 375 -5.25 -20.60 -28.05
N SER A 376 -4.00 -20.44 -28.51
CA SER A 376 -2.78 -20.73 -27.75
C SER A 376 -2.28 -19.53 -26.93
N ALA A 377 -3.02 -18.42 -26.87
CA ALA A 377 -2.55 -17.20 -26.20
C ALA A 377 -2.18 -17.40 -24.72
N TYR A 378 -2.88 -18.30 -24.01
CA TYR A 378 -2.53 -18.67 -22.64
C TYR A 378 -1.21 -19.45 -22.56
N ASP A 379 -0.97 -20.40 -23.46
CA ASP A 379 0.31 -21.13 -23.53
C ASP A 379 1.47 -20.18 -23.86
N VAL A 380 1.25 -19.24 -24.77
CA VAL A 380 2.21 -18.18 -25.11
C VAL A 380 2.50 -17.31 -23.90
N ALA A 381 1.48 -16.87 -23.16
CA ALA A 381 1.64 -16.06 -21.96
C ALA A 381 2.43 -16.80 -20.85
N ILE A 382 2.15 -18.08 -20.63
CA ILE A 382 2.92 -18.92 -19.70
C ILE A 382 4.38 -19.04 -20.18
N GLY A 383 4.59 -19.24 -21.48
CA GLY A 383 5.91 -19.27 -22.10
C GLY A 383 6.69 -17.96 -21.87
N GLN A 384 6.01 -16.82 -21.98
CA GLN A 384 6.59 -15.50 -21.69
C GLN A 384 6.97 -15.32 -20.22
N ILE A 385 6.14 -15.78 -19.27
CA ILE A 385 6.48 -15.74 -17.83
C ILE A 385 7.70 -16.62 -17.54
N LYS A 386 7.76 -17.83 -18.11
CA LYS A 386 8.93 -18.72 -18.00
C LYS A 386 10.19 -18.09 -18.61
N GLN A 387 10.07 -17.50 -19.80
CA GLN A 387 11.18 -16.82 -20.45
C GLN A 387 11.66 -15.61 -19.63
N LEU A 388 10.75 -14.86 -19.01
CA LEU A 388 11.08 -13.75 -18.14
C LEU A 388 11.87 -14.24 -16.92
N HIS A 389 11.39 -15.29 -16.25
CA HIS A 389 12.12 -15.97 -15.17
C HIS A 389 13.56 -16.35 -15.59
N ASP A 390 13.70 -17.08 -16.70
CA ASP A 390 14.99 -17.54 -17.21
C ASP A 390 15.92 -16.36 -17.57
N THR A 391 15.33 -15.24 -17.99
CA THR A 391 16.06 -14.01 -18.28
C THR A 391 16.59 -13.37 -17.00
N LEU A 392 15.79 -13.28 -15.93
CA LEU A 392 16.26 -12.72 -14.65
C LEU A 392 17.38 -13.57 -14.03
N GLU A 393 17.19 -14.89 -13.98
CA GLU A 393 18.21 -15.81 -13.46
C GLU A 393 19.48 -15.78 -14.31
N GLY A 394 19.32 -15.73 -15.64
CA GLY A 394 20.40 -15.62 -16.59
C GLY A 394 21.20 -14.33 -16.47
N LEU A 395 20.52 -13.20 -16.25
CA LEU A 395 21.15 -11.89 -16.03
C LEU A 395 21.91 -11.86 -14.70
N ALA A 396 21.34 -12.40 -13.61
CA ALA A 396 22.03 -12.51 -12.33
C ALA A 396 23.32 -13.35 -12.45
N LYS A 397 23.27 -14.48 -13.16
CA LYS A 397 24.45 -15.31 -13.45
C LYS A 397 25.49 -14.58 -14.32
N ALA A 398 25.05 -13.88 -15.36
CA ALA A 398 25.95 -13.11 -16.24
C ALA A 398 26.64 -11.94 -15.49
N ALA A 399 25.89 -11.25 -14.63
CA ALA A 399 26.40 -10.20 -13.75
C ALA A 399 27.41 -10.77 -12.73
N THR A 400 27.09 -11.89 -12.08
CA THR A 400 27.99 -12.59 -11.15
C THR A 400 29.30 -12.98 -11.82
N PHE A 401 29.25 -13.52 -13.04
CA PHE A 401 30.48 -13.82 -13.80
C PHE A 401 31.29 -12.56 -14.13
N SER A 402 30.62 -11.43 -14.32
CA SER A 402 31.30 -10.15 -14.59
C SER A 402 32.03 -9.63 -13.35
N LEU A 403 31.48 -9.84 -12.15
CA LEU A 403 32.18 -9.59 -10.88
C LEU A 403 33.42 -10.47 -10.72
N TYR A 404 33.34 -11.75 -11.10
CA TYR A 404 34.50 -12.66 -11.11
C TYR A 404 35.61 -12.14 -12.02
N LEU A 405 35.28 -11.78 -13.27
CA LEU A 405 36.26 -11.25 -14.22
C LEU A 405 36.88 -9.93 -13.77
N ALA A 406 36.11 -9.10 -13.05
CA ALA A 406 36.58 -7.86 -12.46
C ALA A 406 37.35 -8.05 -11.15
N ARG A 407 37.49 -9.30 -10.68
CA ARG A 407 38.14 -9.63 -9.40
C ARG A 407 37.50 -8.91 -8.21
N SER A 408 36.19 -8.65 -8.28
CA SER A 408 35.45 -7.95 -7.23
C SER A 408 35.12 -8.90 -6.06
N PRO A 409 35.34 -8.50 -4.79
CA PRO A 409 34.95 -9.28 -3.62
C PRO A 409 33.45 -9.61 -3.59
N ALA A 410 32.61 -8.76 -4.20
CA ALA A 410 31.18 -8.98 -4.30
C ALA A 410 30.80 -10.27 -5.05
N PHE A 411 31.72 -10.83 -5.85
CA PHE A 411 31.52 -12.13 -6.50
C PHE A 411 31.19 -13.24 -5.50
N VAL A 412 31.86 -13.29 -4.35
CA VAL A 412 31.68 -14.38 -3.37
C VAL A 412 30.25 -14.41 -2.84
N TYR A 413 29.73 -13.24 -2.47
CA TYR A 413 28.36 -13.09 -2.00
C TYR A 413 27.34 -13.42 -3.08
N ALA A 414 27.58 -12.98 -4.32
CA ALA A 414 26.71 -13.23 -5.46
C ALA A 414 26.71 -14.70 -5.93
N ALA A 415 27.85 -15.38 -5.82
CA ALA A 415 28.02 -16.78 -6.24
C ALA A 415 27.40 -17.78 -5.27
N LEU A 416 27.45 -17.50 -3.96
CA LEU A 416 26.98 -18.40 -2.92
C LEU A 416 25.53 -18.90 -3.11
N PRO A 417 24.51 -18.05 -3.37
CA PRO A 417 23.14 -18.52 -3.59
C PRO A 417 22.94 -19.27 -4.93
N LEU A 418 23.90 -19.21 -5.85
CA LEU A 418 23.84 -19.86 -7.17
C LEU A 418 24.58 -21.22 -7.19
N ALA A 419 25.50 -21.42 -6.23
CA ALA A 419 26.26 -22.64 -6.02
C ALA A 419 25.35 -23.77 -5.52
N ASP A 420 25.64 -25.01 -5.93
CA ASP A 420 24.98 -26.18 -5.33
C ASP A 420 25.49 -26.46 -3.90
N VAL A 421 24.87 -27.40 -3.19
CA VAL A 421 25.22 -27.72 -1.80
C VAL A 421 26.69 -28.14 -1.63
N THR A 422 27.26 -28.82 -2.64
CA THR A 422 28.65 -29.28 -2.61
C THR A 422 29.60 -28.10 -2.83
N GLU A 423 29.32 -27.26 -3.82
CA GLU A 423 30.09 -26.05 -4.13
C GLU A 423 30.02 -25.04 -2.97
N GLN A 424 28.85 -24.87 -2.34
CA GLN A 424 28.69 -24.03 -1.15
C GLN A 424 29.52 -24.54 0.03
N LYS A 425 29.57 -25.86 0.23
CA LYS A 425 30.42 -26.45 1.27
C LYS A 425 31.90 -26.18 0.97
N ALA A 426 32.35 -26.40 -0.26
CA ALA A 426 33.72 -26.13 -0.66
C ALA A 426 34.11 -24.65 -0.47
N MET A 427 33.19 -23.71 -0.76
CA MET A 427 33.39 -22.29 -0.48
C MET A 427 33.58 -21.99 1.02
N ARG A 428 32.79 -22.64 1.88
CA ARG A 428 32.91 -22.49 3.34
C ARG A 428 34.22 -23.08 3.87
N ASP A 429 34.64 -24.23 3.33
CA ASP A 429 35.89 -24.90 3.72
C ASP A 429 37.11 -24.02 3.42
N VAL A 430 37.11 -23.26 2.32
CA VAL A 430 38.14 -22.23 2.04
C VAL A 430 38.12 -21.14 3.11
N GLY A 431 36.94 -20.65 3.52
CA GLY A 431 36.82 -19.65 4.58
C GLY A 431 37.38 -20.14 5.93
N VAL A 432 37.12 -21.41 6.27
CA VAL A 432 37.65 -22.07 7.48
C VAL A 432 39.17 -22.21 7.40
N ASP A 433 39.71 -22.65 6.26
CA ASP A 433 41.14 -22.80 6.05
C ASP A 433 41.87 -21.45 6.15
N VAL A 434 41.38 -20.40 5.48
CA VAL A 434 41.94 -19.04 5.60
C VAL A 434 41.91 -18.55 7.04
N ARG A 435 40.79 -18.73 7.76
CA ARG A 435 40.68 -18.36 9.18
C ARG A 435 41.66 -19.12 10.06
N SER A 436 41.88 -20.41 9.79
CA SER A 436 42.78 -21.26 10.58
C SER A 436 44.26 -20.89 10.47
N ARG A 437 44.65 -20.21 9.38
CA ARG A 437 46.02 -19.74 9.13
C ARG A 437 46.33 -18.42 9.83
N LEU A 438 45.32 -17.70 10.30
CA LEU A 438 45.48 -16.44 11.01
C LEU A 438 45.72 -16.69 12.49
N THR A 439 46.81 -16.14 13.02
CA THR A 439 47.17 -16.25 14.45
C THR A 439 46.99 -14.88 15.11
N GLY A 440 46.07 -14.79 16.08
CA GLY A 440 45.80 -13.56 16.86
C GLY A 440 44.40 -12.95 16.64
N PRO A 441 44.12 -11.78 17.23
CA PRO A 441 42.89 -11.03 16.95
C PRO A 441 42.88 -10.60 15.48
N VAL A 442 41.80 -10.91 14.78
CA VAL A 442 41.65 -10.72 13.34
C VAL A 442 40.64 -9.62 13.08
N ASP A 443 41.02 -8.62 12.29
CA ASP A 443 40.10 -7.64 11.72
C ASP A 443 39.12 -8.35 10.76
N GLU A 444 37.82 -8.21 11.00
CA GLU A 444 36.77 -8.81 10.18
C GLU A 444 36.83 -8.34 8.72
N GLN A 445 37.21 -7.08 8.47
CA GLN A 445 37.33 -6.56 7.11
C GLN A 445 38.51 -7.20 6.38
N GLU A 446 39.63 -7.36 7.07
CA GLU A 446 40.82 -8.02 6.53
C GLU A 446 40.55 -9.51 6.25
N LEU A 447 39.85 -10.19 7.16
CA LEU A 447 39.44 -11.58 6.98
C LEU A 447 38.56 -11.75 5.73
N VAL A 448 37.53 -10.92 5.59
CA VAL A 448 36.62 -10.97 4.43
C VAL A 448 37.41 -10.72 3.14
N ALA A 449 38.32 -9.76 3.13
CA ALA A 449 39.16 -9.48 1.97
C ALA A 449 40.06 -10.68 1.60
N GLN A 450 40.70 -11.33 2.58
CA GLN A 450 41.56 -12.50 2.34
C GLN A 450 40.77 -13.72 1.87
N ILE A 451 39.58 -13.97 2.45
CA ILE A 451 38.67 -15.03 2.00
C ILE A 451 38.23 -14.76 0.56
N SER A 452 37.81 -13.53 0.26
CA SER A 452 37.38 -13.14 -1.08
C SER A 452 38.50 -13.28 -2.12
N ALA A 453 39.72 -12.85 -1.80
CA ALA A 453 40.87 -13.00 -2.68
C ALA A 453 41.19 -14.48 -2.95
N THR A 454 41.24 -15.30 -1.90
CA THR A 454 41.50 -16.74 -2.00
C THR A 454 40.44 -17.43 -2.85
N LEU A 455 39.15 -17.17 -2.59
CA LEU A 455 38.05 -17.74 -3.36
C LEU A 455 38.05 -17.30 -4.82
N LEU A 456 38.45 -16.07 -5.12
CA LEU A 456 38.59 -15.59 -6.51
C LEU A 456 39.72 -16.30 -7.26
N ASP A 457 40.80 -16.67 -6.57
CA ASP A 457 41.93 -17.42 -7.15
C ASP A 457 41.59 -18.89 -7.37
N THR A 458 40.89 -19.50 -6.42
CA THR A 458 40.57 -20.93 -6.44
C THR A 458 39.20 -21.24 -7.02
N ALA A 459 38.42 -20.25 -7.48
CA ALA A 459 37.07 -20.47 -8.01
C ALA A 459 36.98 -21.54 -9.11
N PRO A 460 37.92 -21.66 -10.07
CA PRO A 460 37.87 -22.73 -11.07
C PRO A 460 37.93 -24.13 -10.48
N ASP A 461 38.57 -24.30 -9.32
CA ASP A 461 38.74 -25.59 -8.65
C ASP A 461 37.64 -25.85 -7.60
N VAL A 462 37.22 -24.80 -6.89
CA VAL A 462 36.23 -24.85 -5.81
C VAL A 462 34.80 -24.94 -6.32
N MET A 463 34.50 -24.26 -7.44
CA MET A 463 33.15 -24.16 -8.01
C MET A 463 33.15 -24.31 -9.54
N PRO A 464 33.73 -25.38 -10.10
CA PRO A 464 33.92 -25.54 -11.54
C PRO A 464 32.60 -25.54 -12.33
N LEU A 465 31.56 -26.19 -11.80
CA LEU A 465 30.27 -26.31 -12.48
C LEU A 465 29.51 -24.99 -12.46
N LEU A 466 29.51 -24.29 -11.33
CA LEU A 466 28.98 -22.93 -11.23
C LEU A 466 29.71 -22.01 -12.20
N LEU A 467 31.04 -21.97 -12.18
CA LEU A 467 31.82 -21.07 -13.04
C LEU A 467 31.52 -21.32 -14.52
N HIS A 468 31.34 -22.59 -14.91
CA HIS A 468 30.90 -22.94 -16.26
C HIS A 468 29.49 -22.39 -16.58
N ARG A 469 28.51 -22.57 -15.68
CA ARG A 469 27.14 -22.02 -15.83
C ARG A 469 27.15 -20.49 -15.93
N LEU A 470 27.93 -19.82 -15.09
CA LEU A 470 28.11 -18.37 -15.08
C LEU A 470 28.71 -17.87 -16.42
N GLN A 471 29.72 -18.57 -16.93
CA GLN A 471 30.33 -18.25 -18.22
C GLN A 471 29.34 -18.45 -19.39
N GLN A 472 28.55 -19.52 -19.39
CA GLN A 472 27.50 -19.74 -20.38
C GLN A 472 26.44 -18.64 -20.33
N ALA A 473 26.02 -18.24 -19.13
CA ALA A 473 25.07 -17.15 -18.94
C ALA A 473 25.59 -15.83 -19.53
N LYS A 474 26.86 -15.45 -19.27
CA LYS A 474 27.46 -14.25 -19.88
C LYS A 474 27.50 -14.31 -21.41
N LYS A 475 27.71 -15.50 -22.00
CA LYS A 475 27.67 -15.66 -23.47
C LYS A 475 26.26 -15.47 -24.04
N LYS A 476 25.23 -15.95 -23.34
CA LYS A 476 23.82 -15.91 -23.73
C LYS A 476 23.17 -14.54 -23.50
N PHE A 477 23.38 -13.94 -22.33
CA PHE A 477 22.72 -12.70 -21.90
C PHE A 477 23.64 -11.48 -22.07
N ARG A 478 23.61 -10.87 -23.26
CA ARG A 478 24.49 -9.75 -23.63
C ARG A 478 23.78 -8.41 -23.49
N ARG A 479 23.76 -7.85 -22.28
CA ARG A 479 23.28 -6.48 -22.04
C ARG A 479 24.41 -5.44 -22.10
N LYS A 480 24.03 -4.18 -22.31
CA LYS A 480 24.94 -3.04 -22.12
C LYS A 480 25.50 -3.08 -20.68
N GLY A 481 26.81 -2.93 -20.55
CA GLY A 481 27.51 -3.02 -19.27
C GLY A 481 27.87 -4.44 -18.82
N LEU A 482 27.30 -5.50 -19.40
CA LEU A 482 27.64 -6.89 -19.06
C LEU A 482 28.65 -7.54 -20.03
N GLY A 483 28.79 -6.99 -21.25
CA GLY A 483 29.59 -7.61 -22.31
C GLY A 483 31.11 -7.46 -22.15
N LYS A 484 31.58 -6.25 -21.83
CA LYS A 484 33.00 -5.94 -21.62
C LYS A 484 33.19 -5.33 -20.24
N LEU A 485 34.33 -5.59 -19.62
CA LEU A 485 34.72 -4.92 -18.38
C LEU A 485 34.92 -3.41 -18.66
N PRO A 486 34.40 -2.53 -17.79
CA PRO A 486 34.62 -1.10 -17.94
C PRO A 486 36.07 -0.73 -17.62
N THR A 487 36.55 0.36 -18.20
CA THR A 487 37.88 0.94 -17.92
C THR A 487 37.81 2.14 -17.00
N GLU A 488 36.61 2.73 -16.83
CA GLU A 488 36.30 3.88 -15.97
C GLU A 488 35.11 3.49 -15.07
N ASP A 489 34.96 4.14 -13.91
CA ASP A 489 33.86 3.93 -12.96
C ASP A 489 33.67 2.46 -12.52
N VAL A 490 34.76 1.70 -12.40
CA VAL A 490 34.73 0.26 -12.06
C VAL A 490 34.04 0.02 -10.72
N GLU A 491 34.28 0.87 -9.72
CA GLU A 491 33.65 0.75 -8.40
C GLU A 491 32.13 0.89 -8.50
N THR A 492 31.64 1.97 -9.12
CA THR A 492 30.21 2.20 -9.38
C THR A 492 29.59 1.03 -10.15
N TRP A 493 30.25 0.56 -11.20
CA TRP A 493 29.79 -0.59 -11.99
C TRP A 493 29.71 -1.87 -11.16
N THR A 494 30.71 -2.17 -10.32
CA THR A 494 30.67 -3.35 -9.44
C THR A 494 29.57 -3.25 -8.37
N ALA A 495 29.32 -2.06 -7.83
CA ALA A 495 28.25 -1.83 -6.87
C ALA A 495 26.85 -1.98 -7.51
N GLU A 496 26.65 -1.42 -8.71
CA GLU A 496 25.43 -1.60 -9.51
C GLU A 496 25.17 -3.07 -9.84
N LEU A 497 26.22 -3.84 -10.18
CA LEU A 497 26.09 -5.29 -10.39
C LEU A 497 25.70 -6.01 -9.11
N ALA A 498 26.34 -5.72 -7.98
CA ALA A 498 26.08 -6.41 -6.71
C ALA A 498 24.62 -6.21 -6.28
N ASN A 499 24.16 -4.96 -6.24
CA ASN A 499 22.77 -4.61 -5.93
C ASN A 499 21.79 -5.20 -6.96
N GLY A 500 22.16 -5.13 -8.24
CA GLY A 500 21.36 -5.71 -9.32
C GLY A 500 21.17 -7.22 -9.21
N ILE A 501 22.22 -7.96 -8.87
CA ILE A 501 22.16 -9.42 -8.67
C ILE A 501 21.24 -9.75 -7.52
N GLU A 502 21.37 -9.06 -6.39
CA GLU A 502 20.52 -9.28 -5.22
C GLU A 502 19.04 -9.12 -5.58
N ILE A 503 18.68 -8.01 -6.24
CA ILE A 503 17.30 -7.73 -6.64
C ILE A 503 16.81 -8.78 -7.66
N LEU A 504 17.59 -9.09 -8.69
CA LEU A 504 17.22 -10.11 -9.69
C LEU A 504 16.99 -11.49 -9.05
N SER A 505 17.85 -11.90 -8.11
CA SER A 505 17.71 -13.16 -7.38
C SER A 505 16.50 -13.19 -6.46
N ARG A 506 16.07 -12.05 -5.90
CA ARG A 506 14.81 -11.94 -5.14
C ARG A 506 13.57 -11.97 -6.04
N LEU A 507 13.67 -11.47 -7.27
CA LEU A 507 12.57 -11.39 -8.24
C LEU A 507 12.26 -12.70 -8.97
N ALA A 508 13.26 -13.55 -9.22
CA ALA A 508 13.07 -14.78 -9.98
C ALA A 508 12.14 -15.81 -9.28
N PRO A 509 12.29 -16.13 -7.97
CA PRO A 509 11.49 -17.17 -7.34
C PRO A 509 9.97 -16.92 -7.37
N PRO A 510 9.45 -15.70 -7.09
CA PRO A 510 8.03 -15.39 -7.26
C PRO A 510 7.49 -15.70 -8.66
N LEU A 511 8.22 -15.32 -9.72
CA LEU A 511 7.82 -15.60 -11.10
C LEU A 511 7.80 -17.11 -11.39
N ASN A 512 8.79 -17.85 -10.87
CA ASN A 512 8.81 -19.29 -11.03
C ASN A 512 7.60 -19.96 -10.35
N ARG A 513 7.22 -19.49 -9.15
CA ARG A 513 6.07 -20.03 -8.40
C ARG A 513 4.73 -19.85 -9.15
N LEU A 514 4.60 -18.85 -10.00
CA LEU A 514 3.38 -18.66 -10.81
C LEU A 514 3.12 -19.84 -11.75
N VAL A 515 4.19 -20.37 -12.36
CA VAL A 515 4.12 -21.31 -13.49
C VAL A 515 4.56 -22.73 -13.13
N SER A 516 5.40 -22.91 -12.10
CA SER A 516 5.90 -24.21 -11.68
C SER A 516 4.88 -24.96 -10.83
N ASN A 517 4.56 -26.20 -11.23
CA ASN A 517 3.68 -27.13 -10.50
C ASN A 517 2.27 -26.57 -10.18
N ASN A 518 1.82 -25.56 -10.93
CA ASN A 518 0.49 -25.00 -10.73
C ASN A 518 -0.55 -25.95 -11.34
N PRO A 519 -1.49 -26.51 -10.54
CA PRO A 519 -2.46 -27.48 -11.05
C PRO A 519 -3.30 -26.90 -12.18
N ALA A 520 -3.65 -25.61 -12.14
CA ALA A 520 -4.41 -24.97 -13.22
C ALA A 520 -3.64 -24.90 -14.57
N ILE A 521 -2.31 -25.10 -14.55
CA ILE A 521 -1.46 -25.18 -15.74
C ILE A 521 -1.12 -26.64 -16.09
N THR A 522 -0.94 -27.51 -15.10
CA THR A 522 -0.40 -28.87 -15.28
C THR A 522 -1.45 -29.97 -15.42
N THR A 523 -2.74 -29.70 -15.15
CA THR A 523 -3.75 -30.76 -15.20
C THR A 523 -4.16 -31.13 -16.63
N ALA A 524 -3.58 -32.23 -17.12
CA ALA A 524 -4.25 -33.21 -17.97
C ALA A 524 -5.10 -34.18 -17.11
N GLN A 525 -5.76 -33.68 -16.06
CA GLN A 525 -6.69 -34.49 -15.25
C GLN A 525 -8.05 -34.57 -15.95
N SER A 526 -8.61 -35.78 -16.00
CA SER A 526 -9.91 -36.07 -16.59
C SER A 526 -11.01 -35.22 -15.93
N GLY A 527 -11.59 -34.28 -16.68
CA GLY A 527 -12.73 -33.45 -16.25
C GLY A 527 -12.46 -31.95 -16.19
N THR A 528 -11.19 -31.50 -16.17
CA THR A 528 -10.82 -30.08 -16.25
C THR A 528 -10.65 -29.63 -17.69
N PRO A 529 -11.20 -28.46 -18.11
CA PRO A 529 -10.98 -27.94 -19.45
C PRO A 529 -9.49 -27.66 -19.68
N SER A 530 -8.97 -28.01 -20.86
CA SER A 530 -7.62 -27.63 -21.25
C SER A 530 -7.44 -26.10 -21.22
N LEU A 531 -6.20 -25.62 -21.05
CA LEU A 531 -5.91 -24.18 -21.14
C LEU A 531 -6.38 -23.57 -22.46
N GLN A 532 -6.24 -24.30 -23.58
CA GLN A 532 -6.74 -23.89 -24.88
C GLN A 532 -8.28 -23.78 -24.88
N SER A 533 -8.99 -24.78 -24.35
CA SER A 533 -10.46 -24.74 -24.24
C SER A 533 -10.92 -23.56 -23.40
N ARG A 534 -10.21 -23.27 -22.29
CA ARG A 534 -10.50 -22.12 -21.43
C ARG A 534 -10.20 -20.79 -22.12
N CYS A 535 -9.10 -20.68 -22.86
CA CYS A 535 -8.77 -19.50 -23.65
C CYS A 535 -9.85 -19.21 -24.72
N ILE A 536 -10.40 -20.25 -25.35
CA ILE A 536 -11.51 -20.11 -26.31
C ILE A 536 -12.75 -19.57 -25.60
N ALA A 537 -13.16 -20.19 -24.48
CA ALA A 537 -14.32 -19.75 -23.72
C ALA A 537 -14.19 -18.31 -23.20
N ASP A 538 -13.02 -17.97 -22.65
CA ASP A 538 -12.73 -16.61 -22.19
C ASP A 538 -12.69 -15.62 -23.36
N ARG A 539 -12.15 -16.00 -24.53
CA ARG A 539 -12.16 -15.12 -25.71
C ARG A 539 -13.58 -14.72 -26.11
N ASP A 540 -14.47 -15.71 -26.21
CA ASP A 540 -15.85 -15.47 -26.60
C ASP A 540 -16.56 -14.60 -25.54
N LEU A 541 -16.36 -14.91 -24.24
CA LEU A 541 -16.86 -14.13 -23.11
C LEU A 541 -16.39 -12.67 -23.14
N PHE A 542 -15.08 -12.42 -23.28
CA PHE A 542 -14.52 -11.07 -23.24
C PHE A 542 -14.97 -10.24 -24.44
N PHE A 543 -15.11 -10.85 -25.62
CA PHE A 543 -15.55 -10.14 -26.83
C PHE A 543 -17.04 -9.84 -26.81
N ASP A 544 -17.88 -10.80 -26.41
CA ASP A 544 -19.31 -10.56 -26.24
C ASP A 544 -19.56 -9.50 -25.18
N HIS A 545 -18.83 -9.57 -24.07
CA HIS A 545 -18.97 -8.57 -23.01
C HIS A 545 -18.47 -7.19 -23.43
N PHE A 546 -17.39 -7.12 -24.21
CA PHE A 546 -16.93 -5.85 -24.80
C PHE A 546 -18.01 -5.23 -25.70
N ARG A 547 -18.69 -6.03 -26.53
CA ARG A 547 -19.80 -5.57 -27.36
C ARG A 547 -20.98 -5.08 -26.51
N GLN A 548 -21.26 -5.71 -25.37
CA GLN A 548 -22.30 -5.22 -24.46
C GLN A 548 -21.92 -3.87 -23.82
N ILE A 549 -20.67 -3.71 -23.39
CA ILE A 549 -20.21 -2.47 -22.75
C ILE A 549 -20.13 -1.29 -23.74
N TYR A 550 -19.71 -1.53 -24.99
CA TYR A 550 -19.35 -0.47 -25.94
C TYR A 550 -20.11 -0.49 -27.28
N GLY A 551 -20.87 -1.54 -27.58
CA GLY A 551 -21.54 -1.74 -28.86
C GLY A 551 -22.87 -1.01 -29.02
N GLN A 552 -23.42 -0.38 -27.98
CA GLN A 552 -24.68 0.38 -28.05
C GLN A 552 -24.53 1.87 -28.43
N THR A 553 -23.42 2.26 -29.05
CA THR A 553 -23.35 3.53 -29.78
C THR A 553 -23.34 3.26 -31.28
N SER A 554 -24.54 3.00 -31.82
CA SER A 554 -24.87 3.17 -33.24
C SER A 554 -26.08 4.10 -33.32
#